data_AF-A0AAV3W7K3-F1
#
_entry.id   AF-A0AAV3W7K3-F1
#
_cell.length_a   1.000
_cell.length_b   1.000
_cell.length_c   1.000
_cell.angle_alpha   90.00
_cell.angle_beta   90.00
_cell.angle_gamma   90.00
#
_symmetry.space_group_name_H-M   'P 1'
#
loop_
_entity.id
_entity.type
_entity.pdbx_description
1 polymer ?
#
loop_
_entity_poly.entity_id
_entity_poly.type
_entity_poly.pdbx_seq_one_letter_code
_entity_poly.pdbx_strand_id
1 'polypeptide(L)'
;MDLQNFIKKFQIPEVAYPFINKIFTKKEIEFVDKMDKDTFTKKDIEKVIDENSEAFIKNSYRRGIISLVDEETSTYKIANFYSRLDIFSISEQEVYRSIPKADQLSMDAWYFKAYYDGLDPDFSVRPTEDEILPLNKVLEFIDTQDRPVYLNYCDCRSLRGECGKPTKTCITYRNGINTFAHRGLSEEIDKERAKEIVKNADKKGLMHTVNSNGICNCCGDCCYLFRSQAKRNSSGFWPKTNQIIKFNSHNCIKCGACIKRCHFDVFTKVDGIIKTDISKCVGCGICSNSCPTKALKLQERK
;
A
#
# COMPACT_ATOMS: atom_id res chain seq x y z
N MET A 1 27.43 -11.92 18.17
CA MET A 1 26.34 -11.17 18.80
C MET A 1 25.14 -12.10 18.82
N ASP A 2 24.61 -12.38 20.01
CA ASP A 2 23.35 -13.10 20.15
C ASP A 2 22.22 -12.20 19.65
N LEU A 3 21.43 -12.65 18.68
CA LEU A 3 20.35 -11.86 18.08
C LEU A 3 19.04 -11.99 18.84
N GLN A 4 18.95 -12.86 19.86
CA GLN A 4 17.68 -13.15 20.54
C GLN A 4 17.02 -11.91 21.14
N ASN A 5 17.81 -11.05 21.80
CA ASN A 5 17.31 -9.83 22.41
C ASN A 5 16.89 -8.79 21.34
N PHE A 6 17.67 -8.60 20.28
CA PHE A 6 17.30 -7.78 19.12
C PHE A 6 15.98 -8.24 18.46
N ILE A 7 15.87 -9.54 18.16
CA ILE A 7 14.68 -10.16 17.56
C ILE A 7 13.44 -9.90 18.42
N LYS A 8 13.57 -10.09 19.74
CA LYS A 8 12.48 -9.86 20.69
C LYS A 8 12.07 -8.39 20.74
N LYS A 9 13.02 -7.46 20.91
CA LYS A 9 12.74 -6.01 21.01
C LYS A 9 12.10 -5.46 19.75
N PHE A 10 12.58 -5.89 18.58
CA PHE A 10 12.08 -5.43 17.30
C PHE A 10 10.91 -6.26 16.75
N GLN A 11 10.47 -7.30 17.47
CA GLN A 11 9.32 -8.16 17.13
C GLN A 11 9.47 -8.82 15.74
N ILE A 12 10.67 -9.33 15.45
CA ILE A 12 10.98 -9.93 14.15
C ILE A 12 10.33 -11.31 14.05
N PRO A 13 9.52 -11.59 12.99
CA PRO A 13 8.96 -12.90 12.78
C PRO A 13 9.99 -13.86 12.20
N GLU A 14 9.82 -15.16 12.45
CA GLU A 14 10.74 -16.22 12.00
C GLU A 14 11.00 -16.18 10.48
N VAL A 15 9.97 -15.83 9.69
CA VAL A 15 10.06 -15.69 8.22
C VAL A 15 11.10 -14.66 7.77
N ALA A 16 11.53 -13.75 8.65
CA ALA A 16 12.52 -12.73 8.36
C ALA A 16 13.91 -13.02 8.93
N TYR A 17 14.09 -14.07 9.74
CA TYR A 17 15.38 -14.38 10.39
C TYR A 17 16.55 -14.53 9.42
N PRO A 18 16.40 -15.24 8.28
CA PRO A 18 17.49 -15.39 7.32
C PRO A 18 17.94 -14.06 6.68
N PHE A 19 17.10 -13.03 6.76
CA PHE A 19 17.29 -11.75 6.07
C PHE A 19 17.61 -10.59 7.02
N ILE A 20 17.80 -10.86 8.32
CA ILE A 20 18.12 -9.81 9.31
C ILE A 20 19.29 -8.94 8.85
N ASN A 21 20.39 -9.53 8.38
CA ASN A 21 21.57 -8.79 7.94
C ASN A 21 21.41 -8.10 6.56
N LYS A 22 20.33 -8.38 5.83
CA LYS A 22 19.94 -7.62 4.63
C LYS A 22 19.03 -6.43 4.98
N ILE A 23 18.17 -6.60 5.98
CA ILE A 23 17.18 -5.61 6.40
C ILE A 23 17.80 -4.60 7.37
N PHE A 24 18.72 -5.03 8.23
CA PHE A 24 19.33 -4.22 9.27
C PHE A 24 20.84 -4.16 9.11
N THR A 25 21.40 -3.00 9.39
CA THR A 25 22.85 -2.85 9.53
C THR A 25 23.30 -3.38 10.89
N LYS A 26 24.57 -3.78 11.00
CA LYS A 26 25.15 -4.24 12.28
C LYS A 26 24.97 -3.21 13.40
N LYS A 27 25.15 -1.92 13.07
CA LYS A 27 24.99 -0.80 14.02
C LYS A 27 23.56 -0.65 14.51
N GLU A 28 22.57 -0.79 13.63
CA GLU A 28 21.16 -0.75 14.02
C GLU A 28 20.81 -1.90 14.97
N ILE A 29 21.35 -3.09 14.69
CA ILE A 29 21.17 -4.27 15.56
C ILE A 29 21.79 -4.02 16.94
N GLU A 30 23.05 -3.58 16.99
CA GLU A 30 23.77 -3.29 18.24
C GLU A 30 23.07 -2.19 19.06
N PHE A 31 22.57 -1.15 18.40
CA PHE A 31 21.83 -0.07 19.05
C PHE A 31 20.54 -0.57 19.71
N VAL A 32 19.70 -1.30 18.96
CA VAL A 32 18.43 -1.86 19.48
C VAL A 32 18.70 -2.87 20.59
N ASP A 33 19.74 -3.68 20.45
CA ASP A 33 20.15 -4.66 21.46
C ASP A 33 20.53 -3.99 22.79
N LYS A 34 21.35 -2.95 22.74
CA LYS A 34 21.87 -2.24 23.92
C LYS A 34 20.88 -1.25 24.56
N MET A 35 19.95 -0.66 23.80
CA MET A 35 19.02 0.33 24.33
C MET A 35 18.01 -0.32 25.28
N ASP A 36 18.06 0.03 26.57
CA ASP A 36 17.27 -0.55 27.65
C ASP A 36 16.02 0.26 28.02
N LYS A 37 15.85 1.45 27.44
CA LYS A 37 14.72 2.34 27.68
C LYS A 37 13.60 2.16 26.67
N ASP A 38 12.36 2.23 27.15
CA ASP A 38 11.16 2.23 26.29
C ASP A 38 11.07 3.52 25.45
N THR A 39 11.42 4.66 26.06
CA THR A 39 11.58 5.95 25.39
C THR A 39 12.92 6.58 25.75
N PHE A 40 13.52 7.29 24.81
CA PHE A 40 14.88 7.79 24.95
C PHE A 40 15.11 9.07 24.14
N THR A 41 16.07 9.86 24.61
CA THR A 41 16.47 11.13 23.99
C THR A 41 17.74 10.96 23.16
N LYS A 42 18.14 12.01 22.41
CA LYS A 42 19.45 12.06 21.74
C LYS A 42 20.62 11.71 22.69
N LYS A 43 20.59 12.22 23.93
CA LYS A 43 21.63 11.96 24.94
C LYS A 43 21.72 10.50 25.35
N ASP A 44 20.60 9.78 25.32
CA ASP A 44 20.59 8.35 25.64
C ASP A 44 21.14 7.53 24.47
N ILE A 45 20.83 7.94 23.23
CA ILE A 45 21.40 7.33 22.02
C ILE A 45 22.92 7.50 22.02
N GLU A 46 23.43 8.69 22.34
CA GLU A 46 24.88 8.98 22.45
C GLU A 46 25.63 8.13 23.47
N LYS A 47 24.95 7.62 24.50
CA LYS A 47 25.56 6.68 25.46
C LYS A 47 25.67 5.26 24.92
N VAL A 48 24.91 4.94 23.87
CA VAL A 48 24.86 3.60 23.26
C VAL A 48 25.74 3.52 22.01
N ILE A 49 25.85 4.60 21.24
CA ILE A 49 26.66 4.65 20.02
C ILE A 49 27.85 5.60 20.19
N ASP A 50 29.08 5.09 20.01
CA ASP A 50 30.34 5.83 20.16
C ASP A 50 30.68 6.71 18.93
N GLU A 51 29.70 7.40 18.32
CA GLU A 51 29.92 8.23 17.13
C GLU A 51 28.91 9.38 16.99
N ASN A 52 28.95 10.09 15.84
CA ASN A 52 28.01 11.16 15.50
C ASN A 52 26.56 10.67 15.55
N SER A 53 25.91 10.97 16.66
CA SER A 53 24.55 10.59 16.99
C SER A 53 23.51 11.14 16.03
N GLU A 54 23.75 12.32 15.46
CA GLU A 54 22.77 13.02 14.65
C GLU A 54 22.55 12.34 13.30
N ALA A 55 23.64 11.94 12.63
CA ALA A 55 23.53 11.19 11.38
C ALA A 55 22.87 9.82 11.61
N PHE A 56 23.23 9.14 12.70
CA PHE A 56 22.63 7.86 13.06
C PHE A 56 21.14 8.00 13.37
N ILE A 57 20.74 8.99 14.17
CA ILE A 57 19.34 9.27 14.52
C ILE A 57 18.54 9.56 13.26
N LYS A 58 19.03 10.46 12.40
CA LYS A 58 18.36 10.83 11.15
C LYS A 58 18.16 9.60 10.25
N ASN A 59 19.18 8.77 10.10
CA ASN A 59 19.10 7.57 9.26
C ASN A 59 18.20 6.48 9.88
N SER A 60 18.33 6.22 11.18
CA SER A 60 17.49 5.28 11.94
C SER A 60 16.03 5.70 11.91
N TYR A 61 15.76 7.00 12.03
CA TYR A 61 14.42 7.55 11.87
C TYR A 61 13.93 7.37 10.43
N ARG A 62 14.70 7.78 9.42
CA ARG A 62 14.32 7.60 8.02
C ARG A 62 14.00 6.14 7.66
N ARG A 63 14.79 5.19 8.15
CA ARG A 63 14.68 3.74 7.86
C ARG A 63 13.64 3.00 8.70
N GLY A 64 13.02 3.66 9.69
CA GLY A 64 12.02 3.04 10.55
C GLY A 64 12.59 2.13 11.63
N ILE A 65 13.81 2.39 12.10
CA ILE A 65 14.41 1.73 13.27
C ILE A 65 13.89 2.36 14.56
N ILE A 66 13.71 3.68 14.54
CA ILE A 66 13.10 4.45 15.63
C ILE A 66 11.91 5.24 15.10
N SER A 67 11.01 5.58 16.02
CA SER A 67 9.90 6.50 15.77
C SER A 67 9.92 7.61 16.81
N LEU A 68 9.48 8.80 16.42
CA LEU A 68 9.28 9.90 17.35
C LEU A 68 8.04 9.63 18.18
N VAL A 69 8.17 9.84 19.48
CA VAL A 69 7.07 9.89 20.45
C VAL A 69 6.61 11.33 20.60
N ASP A 70 7.56 12.26 20.65
CA ASP A 70 7.35 13.69 20.76
C ASP A 70 8.47 14.41 20.00
N GLU A 71 8.08 15.26 19.05
CA GLU A 71 8.97 16.00 18.20
C GLU A 71 9.61 17.20 18.92
N GLU A 72 8.85 17.91 19.77
CA GLU A 72 9.32 19.10 20.48
C GLU A 72 10.45 18.74 21.44
N THR A 73 10.30 17.61 22.14
CA THR A 73 11.33 17.12 23.07
C THR A 73 12.35 16.19 22.41
N SER A 74 12.22 15.90 21.12
CA SER A 74 13.05 14.91 20.41
C SER A 74 13.14 13.58 21.17
N THR A 75 11.97 13.08 21.58
CA THR A 75 11.84 11.81 22.29
C THR A 75 11.50 10.71 21.30
N TYR A 76 12.24 9.61 21.36
CA TYR A 76 12.14 8.48 20.46
C TYR A 76 11.75 7.20 21.19
N LYS A 77 11.30 6.21 20.42
CA LYS A 77 11.19 4.80 20.82
C LYS A 77 11.70 3.88 19.72
N ILE A 78 12.09 2.66 20.08
CA ILE A 78 12.38 1.61 19.09
C ILE A 78 11.08 1.30 18.34
N ALA A 79 11.17 1.21 17.02
CA ALA A 79 10.06 0.79 16.18
C ALA A 79 9.86 -0.73 16.24
N ASN A 80 9.12 -1.30 15.29
CA ASN A 80 8.97 -2.75 15.20
C ASN A 80 9.14 -3.22 13.75
N PHE A 81 9.23 -4.54 13.58
CA PHE A 81 9.45 -5.15 12.27
C PHE A 81 8.32 -4.84 11.29
N TYR A 82 7.08 -4.71 11.77
CA TYR A 82 5.95 -4.33 10.92
C TYR A 82 6.21 -2.97 10.26
N SER A 83 6.44 -1.91 11.05
CA SER A 83 6.75 -0.57 10.51
C SER A 83 8.07 -0.47 9.74
N ARG A 84 8.99 -1.41 9.95
CA ARG A 84 10.24 -1.46 9.19
C ARG A 84 10.05 -2.09 7.81
N LEU A 85 9.22 -3.12 7.71
CA LEU A 85 9.11 -3.94 6.51
C LEU A 85 8.51 -3.16 5.34
N ASP A 86 7.46 -2.35 5.56
CA ASP A 86 6.91 -1.50 4.51
C ASP A 86 7.91 -0.41 4.08
N ILE A 87 8.55 0.28 5.03
CA ILE A 87 9.63 1.26 4.75
C ILE A 87 10.76 0.61 3.95
N PHE A 88 11.20 -0.59 4.34
CA PHE A 88 12.25 -1.33 3.66
C PHE A 88 11.87 -1.61 2.21
N SER A 89 10.66 -2.14 2.00
CA SER A 89 10.17 -2.52 0.68
C SER A 89 10.05 -1.34 -0.29
N ILE A 90 9.84 -0.12 0.22
CA ILE A 90 9.70 1.08 -0.63
C ILE A 90 10.98 1.88 -0.80
N SER A 91 11.85 1.91 0.22
CA SER A 91 13.04 2.78 0.25
C SER A 91 14.32 2.06 -0.16
N GLU A 92 14.34 0.73 -0.07
CA GLU A 92 15.50 -0.11 -0.36
C GLU A 92 15.11 -1.23 -1.36
N GLN A 93 14.41 -0.85 -2.43
CA GLN A 93 13.76 -1.77 -3.37
C GLN A 93 14.72 -2.79 -3.97
N GLU A 94 15.92 -2.38 -4.37
CA GLU A 94 16.92 -3.29 -4.94
C GLU A 94 17.32 -4.38 -3.95
N VAL A 95 17.53 -4.02 -2.69
CA VAL A 95 17.89 -4.96 -1.62
C VAL A 95 16.71 -5.88 -1.34
N TYR A 96 15.50 -5.34 -1.21
CA TYR A 96 14.28 -6.13 -1.00
C TYR A 96 14.05 -7.12 -2.15
N ARG A 97 14.23 -6.69 -3.40
CA ARG A 97 14.07 -7.54 -4.59
C ARG A 97 15.18 -8.59 -4.75
N SER A 98 16.31 -8.43 -4.06
CA SER A 98 17.35 -9.46 -3.99
C SER A 98 16.98 -10.67 -3.12
N ILE A 99 15.95 -10.54 -2.27
CA ILE A 99 15.44 -11.64 -1.45
C ILE A 99 14.71 -12.63 -2.37
N PRO A 100 14.86 -13.97 -2.22
CA PRO A 100 14.17 -14.91 -3.06
C PRO A 100 12.65 -14.71 -3.01
N LYS A 101 11.99 -14.99 -4.14
CA LYS A 101 10.59 -14.63 -4.30
C LYS A 101 9.66 -15.32 -3.31
N ALA A 102 9.91 -16.60 -3.03
CA ALA A 102 9.14 -17.36 -2.05
C ALA A 102 9.18 -16.69 -0.66
N ASP A 103 10.33 -16.17 -0.27
CA ASP A 103 10.51 -15.47 1.01
C ASP A 103 9.84 -14.09 1.03
N GLN A 104 9.86 -13.35 -0.09
CA GLN A 104 9.05 -12.13 -0.24
C GLN A 104 7.57 -12.44 -0.03
N LEU A 105 7.06 -13.54 -0.59
CA LEU A 105 5.66 -13.97 -0.40
C LEU A 105 5.36 -14.41 1.03
N SER A 106 6.30 -15.06 1.72
CA SER A 106 6.16 -15.41 3.14
C SER A 106 6.10 -14.16 4.03
N MET A 107 6.96 -13.17 3.78
CA MET A 107 6.92 -11.88 4.47
C MET A 107 5.64 -11.09 4.15
N ASP A 108 5.19 -11.07 2.89
CA ASP A 108 3.89 -10.49 2.50
C ASP A 108 2.73 -11.19 3.21
N ALA A 109 2.74 -12.52 3.32
CA ALA A 109 1.68 -13.26 4.00
C ALA A 109 1.62 -12.91 5.49
N TRP A 110 2.77 -12.78 6.15
CA TRP A 110 2.86 -12.33 7.54
C TRP A 110 2.36 -10.89 7.70
N TYR A 111 2.82 -9.97 6.86
CA TYR A 111 2.44 -8.55 6.91
C TYR A 111 0.94 -8.36 6.63
N PHE A 112 0.42 -9.07 5.63
CA PHE A 112 -1.02 -9.08 5.31
C PHE A 112 -1.86 -9.66 6.44
N LYS A 113 -1.39 -10.69 7.15
CA LYS A 113 -2.10 -11.24 8.31
C LYS A 113 -2.22 -10.19 9.41
N ALA A 114 -1.12 -9.52 9.77
CA ALA A 114 -1.14 -8.46 10.77
C ALA A 114 -2.05 -7.29 10.36
N TYR A 115 -2.03 -6.88 9.08
CA TYR A 115 -3.00 -5.90 8.56
C TYR A 115 -4.45 -6.38 8.71
N TYR A 116 -4.74 -7.61 8.31
CA TYR A 116 -6.09 -8.18 8.33
C TYR A 116 -6.64 -8.33 9.75
N ASP A 117 -5.81 -8.81 10.68
CA ASP A 117 -6.18 -9.00 12.08
C ASP A 117 -6.38 -7.67 12.82
N GLY A 118 -5.79 -6.58 12.31
CA GLY A 118 -6.01 -5.22 12.82
C GLY A 118 -7.28 -4.55 12.29
N LEU A 119 -8.01 -5.18 11.37
CA LEU A 119 -9.31 -4.69 10.92
C LEU A 119 -10.37 -4.95 11.98
N ASP A 120 -11.44 -4.15 11.96
CA ASP A 120 -12.59 -4.36 12.82
C ASP A 120 -13.13 -5.81 12.67
N PRO A 121 -13.23 -6.58 13.78
CA PRO A 121 -13.68 -7.97 13.72
C PRO A 121 -15.17 -8.12 13.39
N ASP A 122 -15.98 -7.06 13.47
CA ASP A 122 -17.38 -7.08 13.06
C ASP A 122 -17.50 -6.97 11.54
N PHE A 123 -18.08 -7.99 10.91
CA PHE A 123 -18.24 -8.07 9.46
C PHE A 123 -19.37 -7.18 8.94
N SER A 124 -20.22 -6.65 9.82
CA SER A 124 -21.31 -5.74 9.48
C SER A 124 -20.87 -4.28 9.36
N VAL A 125 -19.66 -3.95 9.79
CA VAL A 125 -19.08 -2.60 9.69
C VAL A 125 -18.01 -2.53 8.61
N ARG A 126 -17.84 -1.35 8.01
CA ARG A 126 -16.73 -1.07 7.09
C ARG A 126 -15.50 -0.75 7.94
N PRO A 127 -14.39 -1.51 7.85
CA PRO A 127 -13.19 -1.24 8.63
C PRO A 127 -12.54 0.12 8.34
N THR A 128 -12.76 0.64 7.14
CA THR A 128 -12.24 1.94 6.69
C THR A 128 -13.25 2.63 5.77
N GLU A 129 -13.08 3.95 5.61
CA GLU A 129 -13.88 4.79 4.72
C GLU A 129 -13.46 4.70 3.24
N ASP A 130 -12.68 3.69 2.87
CA ASP A 130 -12.17 3.52 1.51
C ASP A 130 -13.33 3.36 0.50
N GLU A 131 -13.35 4.21 -0.52
CA GLU A 131 -14.34 4.23 -1.60
C GLU A 131 -13.68 4.04 -2.96
N ILE A 132 -14.25 3.16 -3.79
CA ILE A 132 -13.82 2.97 -5.18
C ILE A 132 -14.49 4.05 -6.03
N LEU A 133 -13.67 4.90 -6.63
CA LEU A 133 -14.13 6.01 -7.47
C LEU A 133 -13.70 5.85 -8.93
N PRO A 134 -14.55 6.19 -9.91
CA PRO A 134 -14.16 6.31 -11.31
C PRO A 134 -13.11 7.41 -11.51
N LEU A 135 -12.34 7.30 -12.60
CA LEU A 135 -11.26 8.24 -12.92
C LEU A 135 -11.68 9.71 -12.82
N ASN A 136 -12.79 10.12 -13.45
CA ASN A 136 -13.22 11.52 -13.41
C ASN A 136 -13.50 12.02 -11.98
N LYS A 137 -14.11 11.19 -11.13
CA LYS A 137 -14.39 11.52 -9.73
C LYS A 137 -13.13 11.63 -8.89
N VAL A 138 -12.11 10.84 -9.20
CA VAL A 138 -10.80 10.94 -8.52
C VAL A 138 -10.09 12.22 -8.92
N LEU A 139 -10.20 12.63 -10.20
CA LEU A 139 -9.64 13.90 -10.65
C LEU A 139 -10.33 15.10 -9.98
N GLU A 140 -11.66 15.08 -9.88
CA GLU A 140 -12.44 16.06 -9.12
C GLU A 140 -12.02 16.08 -7.64
N PHE A 141 -11.86 14.91 -7.02
CA PHE A 141 -11.42 14.81 -5.62
C PHE A 141 -10.03 15.41 -5.38
N ILE A 142 -9.09 15.28 -6.32
CA ILE A 142 -7.76 15.93 -6.21
C ILE A 142 -7.92 17.45 -6.19
N ASP A 143 -8.83 18.00 -6.99
CA ASP A 143 -9.07 19.44 -7.05
C ASP A 143 -9.57 20.00 -5.74
N THR A 144 -10.35 19.23 -4.97
CA THR A 144 -10.90 19.65 -3.67
C THR A 144 -9.91 19.59 -2.50
N GLN A 145 -8.66 19.13 -2.70
CA GLN A 145 -7.72 18.97 -1.58
C GLN A 145 -6.93 20.26 -1.33
N ASP A 146 -6.92 20.76 -0.09
CA ASP A 146 -6.09 21.92 0.30
C ASP A 146 -4.80 21.53 1.02
N ARG A 147 -4.62 20.23 1.29
CA ARG A 147 -3.40 19.71 1.92
C ARG A 147 -2.27 19.50 0.91
N PRO A 148 -1.00 19.53 1.33
CA PRO A 148 0.13 19.15 0.49
C PRO A 148 -0.05 17.74 -0.09
N VAL A 149 0.39 17.56 -1.33
CA VAL A 149 0.21 16.31 -2.08
C VAL A 149 1.55 15.60 -2.21
N TYR A 150 1.58 14.33 -1.81
CA TYR A 150 2.79 13.52 -1.84
C TYR A 150 2.61 12.27 -2.69
N LEU A 151 3.64 11.93 -3.45
CA LEU A 151 3.77 10.70 -4.20
C LEU A 151 4.64 9.70 -3.44
N ASN A 152 4.11 8.48 -3.30
CA ASN A 152 4.76 7.33 -2.70
C ASN A 152 4.76 6.12 -3.64
N TYR A 153 5.64 5.17 -3.31
CA TYR A 153 5.47 3.80 -3.76
C TYR A 153 4.29 3.15 -3.03
N CYS A 154 3.52 2.32 -3.75
CA CYS A 154 2.50 1.48 -3.15
C CYS A 154 3.18 0.39 -2.32
N ASP A 155 3.01 0.44 -1.00
CA ASP A 155 3.48 -0.54 -0.02
C ASP A 155 3.07 -1.97 -0.36
N CYS A 156 1.78 -2.23 -0.58
CA CYS A 156 1.22 -3.55 -0.86
C CYS A 156 1.86 -4.19 -2.10
N ARG A 157 2.05 -3.38 -3.16
CA ARG A 157 2.68 -3.83 -4.42
C ARG A 157 4.20 -3.92 -4.29
N SER A 158 4.82 -3.06 -3.48
CA SER A 158 6.26 -3.10 -3.25
C SER A 158 6.64 -4.36 -2.48
N LEU A 159 5.88 -4.71 -1.44
CA LEU A 159 6.00 -5.96 -0.70
C LEU A 159 5.68 -7.18 -1.58
N ARG A 160 4.44 -7.32 -2.04
CA ARG A 160 4.04 -8.55 -2.73
C ARG A 160 4.66 -8.70 -4.11
N GLY A 161 4.76 -7.64 -4.91
CA GLY A 161 5.31 -7.65 -6.28
C GLY A 161 4.52 -8.46 -7.33
N GLU A 162 5.15 -8.67 -8.49
CA GLU A 162 4.74 -9.58 -9.60
C GLU A 162 3.54 -9.23 -10.49
N CYS A 163 2.74 -8.22 -10.17
CA CYS A 163 1.61 -7.85 -11.03
C CYS A 163 2.00 -7.11 -12.33
N GLY A 164 3.29 -6.81 -12.53
CA GLY A 164 3.79 -6.04 -13.68
C GLY A 164 3.30 -4.59 -13.76
N LYS A 165 2.63 -4.09 -12.71
CA LYS A 165 2.10 -2.73 -12.62
C LYS A 165 3.12 -1.79 -11.99
N PRO A 166 3.14 -0.49 -12.37
CA PRO A 166 4.04 0.50 -11.76
C PRO A 166 3.81 0.60 -10.25
N THR A 167 4.86 0.75 -9.44
CA THR A 167 4.76 0.85 -7.97
C THR A 167 4.64 2.29 -7.49
N LYS A 168 5.29 3.25 -8.15
CA LYS A 168 5.27 4.68 -7.79
C LYS A 168 3.98 5.36 -8.24
N THR A 169 2.89 5.04 -7.56
CA THR A 169 1.53 5.48 -7.93
C THR A 169 0.67 5.86 -6.73
N CYS A 170 1.15 5.76 -5.49
CA CYS A 170 0.34 6.06 -4.32
C CYS A 170 0.33 7.57 -4.07
N ILE A 171 -0.85 8.20 -3.99
CA ILE A 171 -0.97 9.61 -3.61
C ILE A 171 -1.39 9.66 -2.15
N THR A 172 -0.71 10.45 -1.33
CA THR A 172 -1.11 10.67 0.06
C THR A 172 -1.10 12.15 0.42
N TYR A 173 -1.95 12.49 1.37
CA TYR A 173 -2.00 13.81 2.00
C TYR A 173 -1.53 13.76 3.46
N ARG A 174 -0.98 12.62 3.88
CA ARG A 174 -0.42 12.44 5.23
C ARG A 174 0.98 13.05 5.30
N ASN A 175 1.16 14.00 6.21
CA ASN A 175 2.45 14.66 6.46
C ASN A 175 2.81 14.80 7.94
N GLY A 176 2.02 14.22 8.84
CA GLY A 176 2.30 14.26 10.28
C GLY A 176 3.50 13.41 10.70
N ILE A 177 3.81 13.47 12.00
CA ILE A 177 4.90 12.72 12.63
C ILE A 177 4.90 11.24 12.21
N ASN A 178 6.09 10.70 11.93
CA ASN A 178 6.33 9.29 11.54
C ASN A 178 5.78 8.84 10.17
N THR A 179 5.13 9.72 9.41
CA THR A 179 4.72 9.43 8.02
C THR A 179 5.92 9.32 7.07
N PHE A 180 5.70 8.76 5.87
CA PHE A 180 6.74 8.73 4.83
C PHE A 180 7.20 10.13 4.42
N ALA A 181 6.30 11.10 4.34
CA ALA A 181 6.64 12.48 4.05
C ALA A 181 7.56 13.05 5.13
N HIS A 182 7.21 12.84 6.41
CA HIS A 182 8.02 13.27 7.54
C HIS A 182 9.41 12.60 7.59
N ARG A 183 9.50 11.34 7.16
CA ARG A 183 10.78 10.61 7.03
C ARG A 183 11.58 11.02 5.77
N GLY A 184 11.04 11.91 4.94
CA GLY A 184 11.62 12.34 3.66
C GLY A 184 11.60 11.25 2.58
N LEU A 185 10.72 10.27 2.70
CA LEU A 185 10.57 9.15 1.77
C LEU A 185 9.53 9.42 0.68
N SER A 186 8.74 10.49 0.83
CA SER A 186 7.76 10.93 -0.15
C SER A 186 8.31 12.03 -1.05
N GLU A 187 7.85 12.05 -2.29
CA GLU A 187 8.07 13.15 -3.23
C GLU A 187 6.89 14.12 -3.15
N GLU A 188 7.13 15.37 -2.80
CA GLU A 188 6.09 16.41 -2.86
C GLU A 188 5.82 16.79 -4.33
N ILE A 189 4.54 16.86 -4.70
CA ILE A 189 4.08 17.11 -6.07
C ILE A 189 2.89 18.07 -6.07
N ASP A 190 2.61 18.69 -7.22
CA ASP A 190 1.39 19.48 -7.40
C ASP A 190 0.17 18.62 -7.81
N LYS A 191 -1.02 19.25 -7.82
CA LYS A 191 -2.29 18.61 -8.19
C LYS A 191 -2.30 18.10 -9.63
N GLU A 192 -1.69 18.82 -10.57
CA GLU A 192 -1.67 18.42 -11.98
C GLU A 192 -0.83 17.16 -12.17
N ARG A 193 0.33 17.10 -11.53
CA ARG A 193 1.18 15.91 -11.48
C ARG A 193 0.46 14.73 -10.84
N ALA A 194 -0.29 14.94 -9.76
CA ALA A 194 -1.10 13.89 -9.14
C ALA A 194 -2.17 13.35 -10.13
N LYS A 195 -2.86 14.22 -10.85
CA LYS A 195 -3.83 13.84 -11.88
C LYS A 195 -3.18 13.04 -13.01
N GLU A 196 -1.98 13.42 -13.47
CA GLU A 196 -1.24 12.66 -14.48
C GLU A 196 -0.91 11.24 -14.01
N ILE A 197 -0.46 11.09 -12.76
CA ILE A 197 -0.13 9.80 -12.17
C ILE A 197 -1.37 8.91 -12.09
N VAL A 198 -2.50 9.45 -11.64
CA VAL A 198 -3.78 8.72 -11.58
C VAL A 198 -4.27 8.31 -12.97
N LYS A 199 -4.22 9.22 -13.96
CA LYS A 199 -4.56 8.89 -15.36
C LYS A 199 -3.66 7.78 -15.92
N ASN A 200 -2.37 7.81 -15.61
CA ASN A 200 -1.42 6.79 -16.04
C ASN A 200 -1.67 5.45 -15.33
N ALA A 201 -2.03 5.47 -14.05
CA ALA A 201 -2.42 4.29 -13.30
C ALA A 201 -3.67 3.63 -13.90
N ASP A 202 -4.71 4.40 -14.22
CA ASP A 202 -5.92 3.93 -14.91
C ASP A 202 -5.58 3.26 -16.26
N LYS A 203 -4.77 3.94 -17.08
CA LYS A 203 -4.29 3.40 -18.37
C LYS A 203 -3.57 2.07 -18.21
N LYS A 204 -2.83 1.87 -17.11
CA LYS A 204 -2.16 0.60 -16.76
C LYS A 204 -3.09 -0.42 -16.11
N GLY A 205 -4.35 -0.08 -15.88
CA GLY A 205 -5.37 -0.95 -15.31
C GLY A 205 -5.31 -1.03 -13.79
N LEU A 206 -4.99 0.08 -13.12
CA LEU A 206 -5.08 0.21 -11.66
C LEU A 206 -6.37 0.94 -11.28
N MET A 207 -7.03 0.42 -10.24
CA MET A 207 -8.32 0.93 -9.74
C MET A 207 -8.06 2.03 -8.71
N HIS A 208 -8.92 3.04 -8.66
CA HIS A 208 -8.74 4.13 -7.71
C HIS A 208 -9.59 3.88 -6.47
N THR A 209 -8.93 3.72 -5.35
CA THR A 209 -9.56 3.68 -4.03
C THR A 209 -9.13 4.91 -3.25
N VAL A 210 -10.11 5.65 -2.75
CA VAL A 210 -9.94 6.99 -2.19
C VAL A 210 -10.45 7.00 -0.75
N ASN A 211 -9.73 7.68 0.12
CA ASN A 211 -10.18 8.04 1.46
C ASN A 211 -9.68 9.44 1.81
N SER A 212 -10.01 9.92 3.01
CA SER A 212 -9.59 11.22 3.53
C SER A 212 -8.08 11.42 3.65
N ASN A 213 -7.25 10.41 3.42
CA ASN A 213 -5.79 10.47 3.58
C ASN A 213 -5.00 10.18 2.29
N GLY A 214 -5.66 9.80 1.20
CA GLY A 214 -4.96 9.53 -0.04
C GLY A 214 -5.78 8.81 -1.10
N ILE A 215 -5.10 8.51 -2.19
CA ILE A 215 -5.58 7.75 -3.35
C ILE A 215 -4.64 6.57 -3.55
N CYS A 216 -5.18 5.38 -3.31
CA CYS A 216 -4.52 4.12 -3.66
C CYS A 216 -4.88 3.74 -5.10
N ASN A 217 -3.86 3.51 -5.91
CA ASN A 217 -4.00 3.00 -7.28
C ASN A 217 -3.81 1.48 -7.27
N CYS A 218 -4.88 0.76 -6.94
CA CYS A 218 -4.92 -0.64 -6.53
C CYS A 218 -4.95 -1.64 -7.71
N CYS A 219 -4.38 -2.82 -7.50
CA CYS A 219 -4.60 -4.01 -8.32
C CYS A 219 -5.30 -5.08 -7.46
N GLY A 220 -6.04 -6.01 -8.07
CA GLY A 220 -6.78 -7.02 -7.30
C GLY A 220 -5.91 -8.10 -6.66
N ASP A 221 -4.69 -8.29 -7.16
CA ASP A 221 -3.77 -9.36 -6.73
C ASP A 221 -2.87 -8.97 -5.55
N CYS A 222 -2.43 -7.72 -5.46
CA CYS A 222 -1.50 -7.25 -4.43
C CYS A 222 -2.17 -6.43 -3.34
N CYS A 223 -3.23 -5.68 -3.66
CA CYS A 223 -3.80 -4.72 -2.74
C CYS A 223 -4.39 -5.41 -1.52
N TYR A 224 -3.98 -4.98 -0.32
CA TYR A 224 -4.42 -5.58 0.93
C TYR A 224 -5.91 -5.36 1.14
N LEU A 225 -6.42 -4.20 0.74
CA LEU A 225 -7.83 -3.87 0.80
C LEU A 225 -8.70 -4.85 0.00
N PHE A 226 -8.31 -5.18 -1.25
CA PHE A 226 -9.06 -6.13 -2.08
C PHE A 226 -8.86 -7.60 -1.67
N ARG A 227 -7.68 -7.96 -1.15
CA ARG A 227 -7.46 -9.28 -0.54
C ARG A 227 -8.29 -9.48 0.73
N SER A 228 -8.40 -8.43 1.55
CA SER A 228 -9.24 -8.43 2.76
C SER A 228 -10.72 -8.45 2.40
N GLN A 229 -11.15 -7.71 1.38
CA GLN A 229 -12.51 -7.80 0.85
C GLN A 229 -12.86 -9.24 0.47
N ALA A 230 -11.98 -9.92 -0.28
CA ALA A 230 -12.19 -11.30 -0.69
C ALA A 230 -12.30 -12.23 0.52
N LYS A 231 -11.41 -12.09 1.51
CA LYS A 231 -11.47 -12.86 2.77
C LYS A 231 -12.75 -12.59 3.58
N ARG A 232 -13.27 -11.37 3.55
CA ARG A 232 -14.50 -10.98 4.27
C ARG A 232 -15.79 -11.22 3.48
N ASN A 233 -15.69 -11.65 2.22
CA ASN A 233 -16.82 -11.70 1.29
C ASN A 233 -17.61 -10.38 1.22
N SER A 234 -16.91 -9.24 1.31
CA SER A 234 -17.54 -7.91 1.44
C SER A 234 -17.68 -7.16 0.12
N SER A 235 -17.74 -7.86 -1.02
CA SER A 235 -17.87 -7.22 -2.34
C SER A 235 -19.15 -6.37 -2.41
N GLY A 236 -19.02 -5.13 -2.86
CA GLY A 236 -20.11 -4.16 -2.89
C GLY A 236 -20.46 -3.53 -1.53
N PHE A 237 -19.84 -3.98 -0.45
CA PHE A 237 -19.95 -3.37 0.87
C PHE A 237 -18.68 -2.60 1.26
N TRP A 238 -17.51 -3.25 1.17
CA TRP A 238 -16.20 -2.69 1.51
C TRP A 238 -15.10 -3.20 0.56
N PRO A 239 -14.33 -2.30 -0.10
CA PRO A 239 -14.49 -0.84 -0.14
C PRO A 239 -15.86 -0.42 -0.65
N LYS A 240 -16.30 0.75 -0.20
CA LYS A 240 -17.58 1.30 -0.64
C LYS A 240 -17.55 1.52 -2.14
N THR A 241 -18.66 1.24 -2.81
CA THR A 241 -18.86 1.62 -4.20
C THR A 241 -20.34 1.74 -4.48
N ASN A 242 -20.73 2.82 -5.14
CA ASN A 242 -22.12 3.05 -5.54
C ASN A 242 -22.33 2.70 -7.02
N GLN A 243 -21.36 2.02 -7.65
CA GLN A 243 -21.39 1.76 -9.08
C GLN A 243 -21.22 0.28 -9.42
N ILE A 244 -21.78 -0.10 -10.56
CA ILE A 244 -21.66 -1.43 -11.14
C ILE A 244 -21.58 -1.32 -12.66
N ILE A 245 -20.98 -2.32 -13.31
CA ILE A 245 -20.87 -2.33 -14.76
C ILE A 245 -22.18 -2.78 -15.42
N LYS A 246 -22.63 -2.04 -16.43
CA LYS A 246 -23.69 -2.43 -17.36
C LYS A 246 -23.06 -2.83 -18.69
N PHE A 247 -23.38 -4.02 -19.16
CA PHE A 247 -22.93 -4.53 -20.45
C PHE A 247 -24.05 -4.49 -21.49
N ASN A 248 -23.79 -3.87 -22.65
CA ASN A 248 -24.66 -3.91 -23.82
C ASN A 248 -24.03 -4.80 -24.89
N SER A 249 -24.59 -6.00 -25.07
CA SER A 249 -24.12 -6.99 -26.04
C SER A 249 -24.24 -6.52 -27.49
N HIS A 250 -25.23 -5.67 -27.84
CA HIS A 250 -25.43 -5.17 -29.20
C HIS A 250 -24.26 -4.31 -29.70
N ASN A 251 -23.61 -3.57 -28.79
CA ASN A 251 -22.46 -2.73 -29.11
C ASN A 251 -21.14 -3.50 -28.98
N CYS A 252 -21.16 -4.78 -28.58
CA CYS A 252 -19.96 -5.53 -28.27
C CYS A 252 -19.35 -6.18 -29.53
N ILE A 253 -18.12 -5.77 -29.85
CA ILE A 253 -17.33 -6.36 -30.95
C ILE A 253 -16.48 -7.57 -30.52
N LYS A 254 -16.70 -8.11 -29.31
CA LYS A 254 -16.06 -9.34 -28.81
C LYS A 254 -14.52 -9.32 -28.77
N CYS A 255 -13.92 -8.14 -28.65
CA CYS A 255 -12.45 -7.94 -28.68
C CYS A 255 -11.70 -8.48 -27.45
N GLY A 256 -12.39 -8.77 -26.34
CA GLY A 256 -11.78 -9.32 -25.13
C GLY A 256 -10.96 -8.33 -24.28
N ALA A 257 -10.98 -7.03 -24.59
CA ALA A 257 -10.27 -6.01 -23.80
C ALA A 257 -10.71 -6.01 -22.33
N CYS A 258 -12.00 -6.22 -22.06
CA CYS A 258 -12.54 -6.29 -20.72
C CYS A 258 -12.01 -7.48 -19.91
N ILE A 259 -11.78 -8.63 -20.55
CA ILE A 259 -11.20 -9.83 -19.93
C ILE A 259 -9.79 -9.54 -19.44
N LYS A 260 -8.96 -8.90 -20.29
CA LYS A 260 -7.58 -8.54 -19.94
C LYS A 260 -7.48 -7.45 -18.86
N ARG A 261 -8.54 -6.66 -18.66
CA ARG A 261 -8.55 -5.48 -17.79
C ARG A 261 -9.18 -5.73 -16.43
N CYS A 262 -10.09 -6.69 -16.33
CA CYS A 262 -10.79 -6.99 -15.09
C CYS A 262 -9.89 -7.78 -14.14
N HIS A 263 -9.85 -7.38 -12.87
CA HIS A 263 -9.11 -8.08 -11.82
C HIS A 263 -9.95 -9.15 -11.11
N PHE A 264 -11.24 -9.27 -11.44
CA PHE A 264 -12.22 -10.07 -10.70
C PHE A 264 -13.01 -11.01 -11.60
N ASP A 265 -12.48 -11.32 -12.79
CA ASP A 265 -13.07 -12.31 -13.70
C ASP A 265 -14.57 -12.10 -14.00
N VAL A 266 -15.01 -10.83 -14.06
CA VAL A 266 -16.38 -10.45 -14.42
C VAL A 266 -16.68 -10.87 -15.87
N PHE A 267 -15.67 -10.94 -16.73
CA PHE A 267 -15.84 -11.20 -18.16
C PHE A 267 -15.14 -12.51 -18.56
N THR A 268 -15.87 -13.39 -19.25
CA THR A 268 -15.32 -14.60 -19.88
C THR A 268 -15.73 -14.67 -21.35
N LYS A 269 -15.05 -15.52 -22.12
CA LYS A 269 -15.38 -15.75 -23.54
C LYS A 269 -15.82 -17.21 -23.71
N VAL A 270 -17.07 -17.42 -24.09
CA VAL A 270 -17.67 -18.74 -24.34
C VAL A 270 -18.28 -18.71 -25.73
N ASP A 271 -17.88 -19.65 -26.59
CA ASP A 271 -18.33 -19.74 -28.00
C ASP A 271 -18.19 -18.43 -28.78
N GLY A 272 -17.08 -17.73 -28.55
CA GLY A 272 -16.81 -16.45 -29.19
C GLY A 272 -17.59 -15.25 -28.63
N ILE A 273 -18.50 -15.47 -27.67
CA ILE A 273 -19.35 -14.43 -27.07
C ILE A 273 -18.81 -14.05 -25.68
N ILE A 274 -18.84 -12.76 -25.37
CA ILE A 274 -18.51 -12.27 -24.03
C ILE A 274 -19.67 -12.55 -23.10
N LYS A 275 -19.41 -13.32 -22.03
CA LYS A 275 -20.33 -13.55 -20.91
C LYS A 275 -19.90 -12.70 -19.72
N THR A 276 -20.86 -12.31 -18.90
CA THR A 276 -20.65 -11.44 -17.75
C THR A 276 -21.21 -12.05 -16.48
N ASP A 277 -20.39 -12.11 -15.42
CA ASP A 277 -20.83 -12.38 -14.06
C ASP A 277 -20.73 -11.09 -13.23
N ILE A 278 -21.84 -10.36 -13.17
CA ILE A 278 -21.92 -9.04 -12.55
C ILE A 278 -21.80 -9.12 -11.02
N SER A 279 -22.03 -10.30 -10.41
CA SER A 279 -21.87 -10.49 -8.96
C SER A 279 -20.42 -10.23 -8.49
N LYS A 280 -19.44 -10.46 -9.38
CA LYS A 280 -18.02 -10.22 -9.11
C LYS A 280 -17.58 -8.78 -9.33
N CYS A 281 -18.49 -7.89 -9.78
CA CYS A 281 -18.13 -6.52 -10.11
C CYS A 281 -17.94 -5.67 -8.85
N VAL A 282 -16.74 -5.10 -8.70
CA VAL A 282 -16.41 -4.15 -7.62
C VAL A 282 -16.64 -2.69 -8.01
N GLY A 283 -17.23 -2.40 -9.17
CA GLY A 283 -17.58 -1.03 -9.56
C GLY A 283 -16.42 -0.12 -9.99
N CYS A 284 -15.23 -0.67 -10.29
CA CYS A 284 -14.02 0.15 -10.51
C CYS A 284 -13.91 0.87 -11.87
N GLY A 285 -14.75 0.55 -12.86
CA GLY A 285 -14.81 1.31 -14.12
C GLY A 285 -13.66 1.11 -15.12
N ILE A 286 -12.55 0.45 -14.78
CA ILE A 286 -11.40 0.30 -15.71
C ILE A 286 -11.81 -0.32 -17.06
N CYS A 287 -12.67 -1.34 -17.02
CA CYS A 287 -13.13 -1.99 -18.24
C CYS A 287 -13.96 -1.03 -19.12
N SER A 288 -14.75 -0.14 -18.50
CA SER A 288 -15.52 0.91 -19.18
C SER A 288 -14.60 1.86 -19.93
N ASN A 289 -13.53 2.34 -19.28
CA ASN A 289 -12.56 3.28 -19.86
C ASN A 289 -11.81 2.69 -21.06
N SER A 290 -11.64 1.36 -21.08
CA SER A 290 -10.92 0.65 -22.14
C SER A 290 -11.80 0.12 -23.29
N CYS A 291 -13.13 0.26 -23.21
CA CYS A 291 -14.04 -0.33 -24.20
C CYS A 291 -14.13 0.54 -25.47
N PRO A 292 -13.63 0.10 -26.64
CA PRO A 292 -13.58 0.94 -27.83
C PRO A 292 -14.97 1.31 -28.39
N THR A 293 -15.98 0.47 -28.13
CA THR A 293 -17.35 0.67 -28.62
C THR A 293 -18.31 1.18 -27.55
N LYS A 294 -17.81 1.51 -26.35
CA LYS A 294 -18.63 1.97 -25.21
C LYS A 294 -19.77 0.99 -24.87
N ALA A 295 -19.55 -0.30 -25.11
CA ALA A 295 -20.48 -1.39 -24.75
C ALA A 295 -20.54 -1.63 -23.23
N LEU A 296 -19.57 -1.10 -22.49
CA LEU A 296 -19.50 -1.16 -21.04
C LEU A 296 -19.67 0.26 -20.49
N LYS A 297 -20.58 0.42 -19.54
CA LYS A 297 -20.85 1.70 -18.87
C LYS A 297 -21.04 1.48 -17.38
N LEU A 298 -20.50 2.37 -16.55
CA LEU A 298 -20.85 2.42 -15.14
C LEU A 298 -22.29 2.91 -14.98
N GLN A 299 -23.01 2.32 -14.03
CA GLN A 299 -24.34 2.74 -13.59
C GLN A 299 -24.42 2.64 -12.08
N GLU A 300 -25.43 3.27 -11.47
CA GLU A 300 -25.68 3.15 -10.04
C GLU A 300 -25.94 1.69 -9.63
N ARG A 301 -25.36 1.31 -8.50
CA ARG A 301 -25.64 0.06 -7.82
C ARG A 301 -26.96 0.26 -7.05
N LYS A 302 -28.03 -0.35 -7.54
CA LYS A 302 -29.32 -0.41 -6.85
C LYS A 302 -29.24 -1.34 -5.64
#